data_AF-A0A9P7VLB5-F1
#
_entry.id   AF-A0A9P7VLB5-F1
#
_cell.length_a   1.000
_cell.length_b   1.000
_cell.length_c   1.000
_cell.angle_alpha   90.00
_cell.angle_beta   90.00
_cell.angle_gamma   90.00
#
_symmetry.space_group_name_H-M   'P 1'
#
loop_
_entity.id
_entity.type
_entity.pdbx_description
1 polymer ?
#
loop_
_entity_poly.entity_id
_entity_poly.type
_entity_poly.pdbx_seq_one_letter_code
_entity_poly.pdbx_strand_id
1 'polypeptide(L)'
;MASTSLPSCSPNLMPFHIDYDGPASISTFFRVEERVTENSDEPKPVPDEPKAESSTTATAVPPSLARRAATYFVSSFRGRTLHGKTIHVPKGYTGLVWKNIEGVKKGKGKGKATHDGPSSSAARRFRRNRQNEDEDEDAPTAKSSAPVLTPTAQFSSFVLWHPDTLGREKDDEYVRSLDEWTKLSELIHYVPGDE
;
A
#
# COMPACT_ATOMS: atom_id res chain seq x y z
N MET A 1 20.23 -12.18 20.67
CA MET A 1 19.08 -11.26 20.55
C MET A 1 18.03 -11.98 19.71
N ALA A 2 16.84 -12.25 20.25
CA ALA A 2 15.81 -12.95 19.50
C ALA A 2 15.20 -12.00 18.46
N SER A 3 15.44 -12.26 17.17
CA SER A 3 14.74 -11.59 16.08
C SER A 3 13.30 -12.12 16.07
N THR A 4 12.39 -11.44 16.76
CA THR A 4 10.96 -11.74 16.64
C THR A 4 10.50 -11.40 15.23
N SER A 5 10.41 -12.41 14.38
CA SER A 5 9.89 -12.30 13.03
C SER A 5 8.40 -11.96 13.06
N LEU A 6 7.99 -10.92 12.34
CA LEU A 6 6.59 -10.54 12.18
C LEU A 6 5.84 -11.61 11.37
N PRO A 7 4.55 -11.86 11.67
CA PRO A 7 3.75 -12.77 10.85
C PRO A 7 3.59 -12.24 9.42
N SER A 8 3.56 -13.14 8.45
CA SER A 8 3.33 -12.81 7.05
C SER A 8 1.84 -12.59 6.77
N CYS A 9 1.51 -11.61 5.92
CA CYS A 9 0.15 -11.39 5.42
C CYS A 9 0.14 -11.18 3.89
N SER A 10 -1.06 -11.28 3.29
CA SER A 10 -1.29 -11.02 1.87
C SER A 10 -2.40 -9.96 1.71
N PRO A 11 -2.03 -8.67 1.65
CA PRO A 11 -3.01 -7.60 1.54
C PRO A 11 -3.66 -7.55 0.15
N ASN A 12 -4.89 -7.07 0.11
CA ASN A 12 -5.67 -6.84 -1.11
C ASN A 12 -5.93 -5.34 -1.24
N LEU A 13 -5.49 -4.74 -2.34
CA LEU A 13 -5.76 -3.35 -2.67
C LEU A 13 -6.95 -3.29 -3.62
N MET A 14 -8.09 -2.83 -3.08
CA MET A 14 -9.38 -2.83 -3.79
C MET A 14 -9.58 -1.50 -4.53
N PRO A 15 -10.26 -1.49 -5.70
CA PRO A 15 -10.52 -0.27 -6.48
C PRO A 15 -11.71 0.54 -5.95
N PHE A 16 -12.00 0.43 -4.65
CA PHE A 16 -13.12 1.08 -3.99
C PHE A 16 -12.86 1.25 -2.49
N HIS A 17 -13.62 2.16 -1.88
CA HIS A 17 -13.59 2.40 -0.44
C HIS A 17 -14.76 1.69 0.24
N ILE A 18 -14.51 1.14 1.43
CA ILE A 18 -15.54 0.59 2.30
C ILE A 18 -15.58 1.48 3.54
N ASP A 19 -16.76 2.03 3.84
CA ASP A 19 -17.00 2.77 5.09
C ASP A 19 -17.24 1.79 6.26
N TYR A 20 -16.22 0.98 6.55
CA TYR A 20 -16.22 0.01 7.64
C TYR A 20 -14.79 -0.39 7.99
N ASP A 21 -14.40 -0.07 9.23
CA ASP A 21 -13.11 -0.46 9.80
C ASP A 21 -13.33 -1.52 10.89
N GLY A 22 -13.04 -2.78 10.56
CA GLY A 22 -13.19 -3.88 11.51
C GLY A 22 -12.97 -5.26 10.90
N PRO A 23 -13.13 -6.33 11.71
CA PRO A 23 -13.03 -7.69 11.23
C PRO A 23 -14.07 -8.00 10.16
N ALA A 24 -13.64 -8.62 9.06
CA ALA A 24 -14.52 -9.07 7.99
C ALA A 24 -14.20 -10.52 7.59
N SER A 25 -15.23 -11.31 7.29
CA SER A 25 -15.10 -12.72 6.89
C SER A 25 -14.71 -12.85 5.41
N ILE A 26 -13.52 -12.36 5.06
CA ILE A 26 -13.04 -12.30 3.66
C ILE A 26 -13.01 -13.69 3.03
N SER A 27 -12.48 -14.70 3.74
CA SER A 27 -12.38 -16.08 3.22
C SER A 27 -13.73 -16.72 2.90
N THR A 28 -14.80 -16.31 3.59
CA THR A 28 -16.15 -16.85 3.38
C THR A 28 -16.79 -16.28 2.11
N PHE A 29 -16.65 -14.97 1.87
CA PHE A 29 -17.43 -14.26 0.85
C PHE A 29 -16.62 -13.85 -0.38
N PHE A 30 -15.32 -13.60 -0.24
CA PHE A 30 -14.46 -13.15 -1.33
C PHE A 30 -13.76 -14.36 -1.96
N ARG A 31 -14.44 -14.98 -2.93
CA ARG A 31 -13.95 -16.17 -3.62
C ARG A 31 -13.06 -15.78 -4.79
N VAL A 32 -11.79 -16.15 -4.70
CA VAL A 32 -10.78 -15.84 -5.71
C VAL A 32 -10.56 -17.07 -6.60
N GLU A 33 -10.75 -16.88 -7.90
CA GLU A 33 -10.40 -17.85 -8.95
C GLU A 33 -9.12 -17.42 -9.64
N GLU A 34 -8.13 -18.30 -9.71
CA GLU A 34 -6.94 -18.07 -10.54
C GLU A 34 -7.22 -18.46 -11.99
N ARG A 35 -6.83 -17.61 -12.92
CA ARG A 35 -6.98 -17.81 -14.37
C ARG A 35 -5.68 -17.50 -15.07
N VAL A 36 -5.50 -18.14 -16.22
CA VAL A 36 -4.33 -17.97 -17.07
C VAL A 36 -4.81 -17.37 -18.39
N THR A 37 -4.33 -16.19 -18.76
CA THR A 37 -4.51 -15.69 -20.13
C THR A 37 -3.33 -16.15 -20.98
N GLU A 38 -3.60 -16.97 -21.98
CA GLU A 38 -2.70 -17.10 -23.12
C GLU A 38 -2.89 -15.85 -23.99
N ASN A 39 -1.92 -14.91 -24.00
CA ASN A 39 -2.04 -13.65 -24.76
C ASN A 39 -2.40 -13.90 -26.22
N SER A 40 -3.62 -13.60 -26.67
CA SER A 40 -4.04 -13.73 -28.08
C SER A 40 -3.70 -12.49 -28.92
N ASP A 41 -2.47 -11.99 -28.80
CA ASP A 41 -1.95 -10.91 -29.66
C ASP A 41 -1.17 -11.50 -30.85
N GLU A 42 -1.83 -12.34 -31.65
CA GLU A 42 -1.35 -12.73 -32.97
C GLU A 42 -2.50 -12.62 -33.99
N PRO A 43 -2.34 -11.86 -35.09
CA PRO A 43 -3.38 -11.75 -36.11
C PRO A 43 -3.61 -13.12 -36.73
N LYS A 44 -4.88 -13.56 -36.76
CA LYS A 44 -5.30 -14.82 -37.38
C LYS A 44 -4.66 -14.94 -38.78
N PRO A 45 -3.84 -15.97 -39.07
CA PRO A 45 -3.52 -16.28 -40.45
C PRO A 45 -4.82 -16.72 -41.13
N VAL A 46 -5.11 -16.09 -42.26
CA VAL A 46 -6.24 -16.40 -43.12
C VAL A 46 -6.14 -17.89 -43.52
N PRO A 47 -7.21 -18.70 -43.42
CA PRO A 47 -7.13 -20.11 -43.71
C PRO A 47 -7.20 -20.36 -45.22
N ASP A 48 -6.07 -20.74 -45.82
CA ASP A 48 -6.05 -21.47 -47.08
C ASP A 48 -5.77 -22.95 -46.78
N GLU A 49 -6.78 -23.79 -47.04
CA GLU A 49 -6.73 -25.26 -47.11
C GLU A 49 -6.33 -25.72 -48.54
N PRO A 50 -6.04 -27.01 -48.82
CA PRO A 50 -5.78 -28.16 -47.93
C PRO A 50 -4.64 -29.14 -48.38
N LYS A 51 -4.37 -30.12 -47.51
CA LYS A 51 -4.00 -31.55 -47.77
C LYS A 51 -2.54 -31.95 -48.04
N ALA A 52 -1.93 -32.68 -47.10
CA ALA A 52 -1.39 -34.05 -47.29
C ALA A 52 -0.81 -34.63 -45.98
N GLU A 53 -0.85 -35.95 -45.88
CA GLU A 53 -0.74 -36.79 -44.70
C GLU A 53 0.71 -37.20 -44.32
N SER A 54 0.83 -37.69 -43.07
CA SER A 54 1.77 -38.72 -42.58
C SER A 54 3.20 -38.38 -42.10
N SER A 55 3.36 -38.53 -40.78
CA SER A 55 4.27 -39.45 -40.08
C SER A 55 5.77 -39.12 -39.91
N THR A 56 6.16 -39.09 -38.63
CA THR A 56 7.49 -39.38 -38.02
C THR A 56 8.65 -38.45 -38.32
N THR A 57 9.21 -37.81 -37.28
CA THR A 57 10.59 -38.01 -36.77
C THR A 57 10.81 -37.11 -35.54
N ALA A 58 11.43 -37.64 -34.50
CA ALA A 58 11.84 -36.89 -33.31
C ALA A 58 12.81 -35.75 -33.69
N THR A 59 12.50 -34.52 -33.31
CA THR A 59 13.47 -33.42 -33.28
C THR A 59 13.15 -32.55 -32.08
N ALA A 60 14.15 -32.36 -31.23
CA ALA A 60 14.08 -31.52 -30.05
C ALA A 60 13.65 -30.10 -30.45
N VAL A 61 12.50 -29.67 -29.93
CA VAL A 61 12.01 -28.30 -30.10
C VAL A 61 12.90 -27.41 -29.23
N PRO A 62 13.64 -26.42 -29.79
CA PRO A 62 14.30 -25.40 -28.96
C PRO A 62 13.20 -24.67 -28.16
N PRO A 63 13.47 -24.05 -26.99
CA PRO A 63 12.46 -23.29 -26.27
C PRO A 63 12.09 -22.03 -27.08
N SER A 64 11.24 -22.21 -28.08
CA SER A 64 10.62 -21.14 -28.85
C SER A 64 9.76 -20.38 -27.87
N LEU A 65 10.17 -19.14 -27.56
CA LEU A 65 9.36 -18.06 -27.01
C LEU A 65 8.10 -18.57 -26.32
N ALA A 66 8.25 -19.18 -25.13
CA ALA A 66 7.14 -19.57 -24.31
C ALA A 66 6.36 -18.28 -24.00
N ARG A 67 5.33 -18.04 -24.80
CA ARG A 67 4.30 -17.02 -24.68
C ARG A 67 3.97 -16.92 -23.21
N ARG A 68 4.41 -15.84 -22.55
CA ARG A 68 4.28 -15.68 -21.09
C ARG A 68 2.80 -15.66 -20.74
N ALA A 69 2.27 -16.83 -20.40
CA ALA A 69 1.02 -16.99 -19.71
C ALA A 69 1.05 -16.08 -18.48
N ALA A 70 0.21 -15.05 -18.46
CA ALA A 70 0.04 -14.21 -17.28
C ALA A 70 -1.06 -14.83 -16.43
N THR A 71 -0.73 -15.16 -15.18
CA THR A 71 -1.73 -15.54 -14.18
C THR A 71 -2.39 -14.29 -13.65
N TYR A 72 -3.72 -14.32 -13.53
CA TYR A 72 -4.53 -13.26 -12.96
C TYR A 72 -5.64 -13.87 -12.12
N PHE A 73 -6.17 -13.08 -11.21
CA PHE A 73 -7.28 -13.49 -10.35
C PHE A 73 -8.58 -12.90 -10.85
N VAL A 74 -9.67 -13.64 -10.68
CA VAL A 74 -11.03 -13.16 -10.88
C VAL A 74 -11.80 -13.37 -9.59
N SER A 75 -12.53 -12.34 -9.18
CA SER A 75 -13.45 -12.40 -8.05
C SER A 75 -14.65 -11.50 -8.36
N SER A 76 -15.64 -11.47 -7.47
CA SER A 76 -16.71 -10.49 -7.52
C SER A 76 -16.92 -9.82 -6.17
N PHE A 77 -17.27 -8.54 -6.19
CA PHE A 77 -17.63 -7.79 -5.00
C PHE A 77 -18.84 -6.91 -5.30
N ARG A 78 -19.90 -7.04 -4.48
CA ARG A 78 -21.18 -6.34 -4.66
C ARG A 78 -21.75 -6.46 -6.09
N GLY A 79 -21.62 -7.63 -6.69
CA GLY A 79 -22.13 -7.93 -8.03
C GLY A 79 -21.27 -7.42 -9.19
N ARG A 80 -20.11 -6.82 -8.93
CA ARG A 80 -19.15 -6.39 -9.96
C ARG A 80 -17.98 -7.35 -10.06
N THR A 81 -17.51 -7.58 -11.27
CA THR A 81 -16.33 -8.42 -11.51
C THR A 81 -15.07 -7.64 -11.19
N LEU A 82 -14.16 -8.29 -10.49
CA LEU A 82 -12.83 -7.76 -10.20
C LEU A 82 -11.77 -8.64 -10.81
N HIS A 83 -10.74 -8.00 -11.35
CA HIS A 83 -9.56 -8.66 -11.87
C HIS A 83 -8.36 -8.30 -11.00
N GLY A 84 -7.73 -9.31 -10.40
CA GLY A 84 -6.63 -9.15 -9.48
C GLY A 84 -5.30 -9.55 -10.12
N LYS A 85 -4.22 -8.91 -9.72
CA LYS A 85 -2.86 -9.30 -10.09
C LYS A 85 -1.94 -9.21 -8.88
N THR A 86 -1.05 -10.19 -8.72
CA THR A 86 -0.01 -10.14 -7.69
C THR A 86 1.06 -9.12 -8.08
N ILE A 87 1.26 -8.15 -7.21
CA ILE A 87 2.34 -7.16 -7.31
C ILE A 87 3.36 -7.46 -6.21
N HIS A 88 4.62 -7.56 -6.59
CA HIS A 88 5.72 -7.75 -5.66
C HIS A 88 6.23 -6.42 -5.16
N VAL A 89 6.61 -6.39 -3.88
CA VAL A 89 7.34 -5.25 -3.31
C VAL A 89 8.73 -5.17 -3.99
N PRO A 90 9.26 -3.96 -4.29
CA PRO A 90 10.56 -3.81 -4.95
C PRO A 90 11.71 -4.49 -4.19
N LYS A 91 12.75 -4.90 -4.92
CA LYS A 91 13.91 -5.57 -4.33
C LYS A 91 14.56 -4.70 -3.24
N GLY A 92 14.82 -5.29 -2.08
CA GLY A 92 15.40 -4.59 -0.94
C GLY A 92 14.36 -3.90 -0.03
N TYR A 93 13.09 -3.88 -0.42
CA TYR A 93 12.00 -3.34 0.37
C TYR A 93 11.15 -4.46 0.99
N THR A 94 10.45 -4.14 2.08
CA THR A 94 9.46 -5.02 2.70
C THR A 94 8.21 -4.22 3.06
N GLY A 95 7.03 -4.81 2.89
CA GLY A 95 5.79 -4.23 3.34
C GLY A 95 5.59 -4.47 4.84
N LEU A 96 5.13 -3.46 5.57
CA LEU A 96 4.84 -3.52 7.00
C LEU A 96 3.44 -3.03 7.30
N VAL A 97 2.72 -3.73 8.18
CA VAL A 97 1.42 -3.30 8.71
C VAL A 97 1.60 -2.79 10.13
N TRP A 98 1.28 -1.52 10.35
CA TRP A 98 1.40 -0.86 11.64
C TRP A 98 0.03 -0.69 12.28
N LYS A 99 -0.05 -0.89 13.59
CA LYS A 99 -1.24 -0.59 14.39
C LYS A 99 -0.92 0.50 15.40
N ASN A 100 -1.85 1.43 15.59
CA ASN A 100 -1.74 2.42 16.65
C ASN A 100 -1.91 1.73 18.01
N ILE A 101 -1.03 2.05 18.96
CA ILE A 101 -1.24 1.63 20.35
C ILE A 101 -2.34 2.50 20.95
N GLU A 102 -3.58 2.01 20.89
CA GLU A 102 -4.69 2.59 21.63
C GLU A 102 -4.44 2.49 23.14
N GLY A 103 -3.81 3.52 23.72
CA GLY A 103 -3.44 3.50 25.13
C GLY A 103 -2.89 4.81 25.70
N VAL A 104 -2.33 5.70 24.88
CA VAL A 104 -1.91 7.03 25.37
C VAL A 104 -3.12 7.96 25.42
N LYS A 105 -3.96 7.79 26.46
CA LYS A 105 -4.95 8.78 26.85
C LYS A 105 -4.21 10.09 27.11
N LYS A 106 -4.25 11.03 26.16
CA LYS A 106 -3.90 12.43 26.42
C LYS A 106 -4.73 12.84 27.64
N GLY A 107 -4.07 13.15 28.75
CA GLY A 107 -4.73 13.56 29.98
C GLY A 107 -5.65 14.73 29.68
N LYS A 108 -6.97 14.48 29.64
CA LYS A 108 -7.97 15.55 29.72
C LYS A 108 -7.79 16.18 31.08
N GLY A 109 -7.10 17.32 31.13
CA GLY A 109 -7.16 18.22 32.27
C GLY A 109 -8.64 18.51 32.56
N LYS A 110 -9.15 17.96 33.66
CA LYS A 110 -10.45 18.31 34.23
C LYS A 110 -10.36 19.74 34.75
N GLY A 111 -10.59 20.72 33.87
CA GLY A 111 -11.01 22.05 34.27
C GLY A 111 -12.54 22.09 34.34
N LYS A 112 -13.09 21.79 35.52
CA LYS A 112 -14.49 22.05 35.85
C LYS A 112 -14.63 23.55 36.12
N ALA A 113 -15.37 24.28 35.29
CA ALA A 113 -15.89 25.59 35.65
C ALA A 113 -17.27 25.77 35.00
N THR A 114 -18.28 25.64 35.84
CA THR A 114 -19.64 26.16 35.67
C THR A 114 -19.59 27.69 35.75
N HIS A 115 -20.13 28.42 34.77
CA HIS A 115 -21.04 29.54 35.04
C HIS A 115 -21.69 30.10 33.76
N ASP A 116 -22.99 30.35 33.84
CA ASP A 116 -23.79 31.16 32.93
C ASP A 116 -23.28 32.61 32.80
N GLY A 117 -23.51 33.25 31.64
CA GLY A 117 -23.13 34.65 31.35
C GLY A 117 -23.93 35.72 32.12
N PRO A 118 -23.93 37.03 31.76
CA PRO A 118 -23.38 37.67 30.53
C PRO A 118 -22.64 39.04 30.71
N SER A 119 -22.11 39.56 29.59
CA SER A 119 -21.99 40.99 29.20
C SER A 119 -20.87 41.92 29.73
N SER A 120 -20.37 42.71 28.76
CA SER A 120 -19.87 44.11 28.82
C SER A 120 -18.37 44.39 29.02
N SER A 121 -17.78 44.82 27.90
CA SER A 121 -16.95 46.02 27.67
C SER A 121 -16.14 46.69 28.78
N ALA A 122 -14.91 47.04 28.39
CA ALA A 122 -14.10 48.18 28.82
C ALA A 122 -13.34 48.07 30.15
N ALA A 123 -12.01 47.98 30.07
CA ALA A 123 -11.13 49.14 30.21
C ALA A 123 -9.66 48.70 30.33
N ARG A 124 -8.82 49.32 29.50
CA ARG A 124 -7.36 49.27 29.55
C ARG A 124 -6.88 49.92 30.85
N ARG A 125 -5.97 49.29 31.59
CA ARG A 125 -4.96 50.01 32.39
C ARG A 125 -3.60 49.32 32.34
N PHE A 126 -2.75 49.98 31.57
CA PHE A 126 -1.29 50.03 31.61
C PHE A 126 -0.69 49.82 33.02
N ARG A 127 0.12 48.77 33.19
CA ARG A 127 1.24 48.67 34.15
C ARG A 127 2.33 47.83 33.45
N ARG A 128 3.24 48.47 32.71
CA ARG A 128 4.61 48.85 33.12
C ARG A 128 5.38 47.70 33.79
N ASN A 129 6.15 47.02 32.95
CA ASN A 129 7.56 46.62 33.11
C ASN A 129 8.01 46.12 34.49
N ARG A 130 8.31 44.83 34.58
CA ARG A 130 9.36 44.30 35.46
C ARG A 130 10.09 43.16 34.73
N GLN A 131 11.28 43.52 34.28
CA GLN A 131 12.37 42.67 33.84
C GLN A 131 12.69 41.63 34.94
N ASN A 132 12.63 40.35 34.58
CA ASN A 132 13.40 39.30 35.23
C ASN A 132 14.15 38.59 34.10
N GLU A 133 15.45 38.85 34.06
CA GLU A 133 16.43 37.96 33.45
C GLU A 133 16.65 36.85 34.48
N ASP A 134 16.23 35.64 34.16
CA ASP A 134 16.72 34.43 34.79
C ASP A 134 17.01 33.45 33.65
N GLU A 135 18.29 33.11 33.54
CA GLU A 135 18.84 32.09 32.66
C GLU A 135 18.23 30.74 33.05
N ASP A 136 17.36 30.19 32.21
CA ASP A 136 17.01 28.77 32.27
C ASP A 136 17.38 28.13 30.94
N GLU A 137 18.25 27.14 31.08
CA GLU A 137 18.90 26.31 30.08
C GLU A 137 18.00 25.97 28.88
N ASP A 138 18.63 25.98 27.71
CA ASP A 138 18.09 25.60 26.41
C ASP A 138 17.72 24.10 26.39
N ALA A 139 16.64 23.74 27.09
CA ALA A 139 16.03 22.43 27.03
C ALA A 139 15.18 22.37 25.75
N PRO A 140 15.45 21.45 24.81
CA PRO A 140 14.61 21.29 23.64
C PRO A 140 13.22 20.88 24.14
N THR A 141 12.28 21.82 24.09
CA THR A 141 10.87 21.55 24.37
C THR A 141 10.38 20.64 23.25
N ALA A 142 10.48 19.33 23.47
CA ALA A 142 9.99 18.27 22.59
C ALA A 142 8.47 18.38 22.46
N LYS A 143 8.02 19.28 21.59
CA LYS A 143 6.62 19.50 21.26
C LYS A 143 6.18 18.39 20.30
N SER A 144 5.17 17.66 20.75
CA SER A 144 4.48 16.52 20.14
C SER A 144 5.14 15.15 20.36
N SER A 145 4.64 14.42 21.36
CA SER A 145 4.82 12.96 21.41
C SER A 145 4.09 12.36 20.22
N ALA A 146 4.85 11.95 19.21
CA ALA A 146 4.32 11.22 18.06
C ALA A 146 3.53 9.98 18.53
N PRO A 147 2.44 9.59 17.84
CA PRO A 147 1.71 8.38 18.18
C PRO A 147 2.65 7.17 18.08
N VAL A 148 2.65 6.35 19.13
CA VAL A 148 3.45 5.12 19.14
C VAL A 148 2.74 4.08 18.27
N LEU A 149 3.44 3.59 17.25
CA LEU A 149 2.96 2.55 16.33
C LEU A 149 3.67 1.22 16.61
N THR A 150 2.96 0.11 16.56
CA THR A 150 3.54 -1.23 16.65
C THR A 150 3.45 -1.95 15.30
N PRO A 151 4.55 -2.56 14.82
CA PRO A 151 4.49 -3.42 13.66
C PRO A 151 3.76 -4.71 14.03
N THR A 152 2.79 -5.11 13.21
CA THR A 152 1.90 -6.25 13.47
C THR A 152 2.03 -7.38 12.47
N ALA A 153 2.39 -7.06 11.22
CA ALA A 153 2.60 -8.04 10.16
C ALA A 153 3.55 -7.48 9.10
N GLN A 154 4.06 -8.37 8.24
CA GLN A 154 4.88 -8.03 7.09
C GLN A 154 4.38 -8.72 5.81
N PHE A 155 4.70 -8.18 4.64
CA PHE A 155 4.37 -8.80 3.36
C PHE A 155 5.42 -8.49 2.29
N SER A 156 5.61 -9.43 1.36
CA SER A 156 6.52 -9.27 0.20
C SER A 156 5.77 -9.08 -1.12
N SER A 157 4.45 -9.25 -1.11
CA SER A 157 3.56 -9.04 -2.26
C SER A 157 2.15 -8.71 -1.78
N PHE A 158 1.35 -8.13 -2.67
CA PHE A 158 -0.05 -7.83 -2.45
C PHE A 158 -0.84 -8.05 -3.75
N VAL A 159 -2.16 -8.17 -3.65
CA VAL A 159 -3.03 -8.29 -4.83
C VAL A 159 -3.64 -6.94 -5.13
N LEU A 160 -3.35 -6.41 -6.31
CA LEU A 160 -3.97 -5.20 -6.86
C LEU A 160 -5.19 -5.59 -7.67
N TRP A 161 -6.36 -5.02 -7.35
CA TRP A 161 -7.62 -5.32 -8.01
C TRP A 161 -8.12 -4.16 -8.88
N HIS A 162 -8.59 -4.49 -10.09
CA HIS A 162 -9.23 -3.56 -11.02
C HIS A 162 -10.69 -3.94 -11.30
N PRO A 163 -11.58 -2.97 -11.53
CA PRO A 163 -12.97 -3.24 -11.89
C PRO A 163 -13.09 -3.63 -13.36
N ASP A 164 -13.82 -4.72 -13.64
CA ASP A 164 -14.34 -5.15 -14.94
C ASP A 164 -13.31 -5.48 -16.06
N THR A 165 -12.17 -4.79 -16.12
CA THR A 165 -11.13 -4.96 -17.15
C THR A 165 -9.78 -5.31 -16.55
N LEU A 166 -8.99 -6.08 -17.30
CA LEU A 166 -7.58 -6.30 -17.03
C LEU A 166 -6.81 -5.01 -17.35
N GLY A 167 -6.58 -4.18 -16.34
CA GLY A 167 -5.72 -3.02 -16.46
C GLY A 167 -4.32 -3.42 -16.91
N ARG A 168 -3.66 -2.57 -17.71
CA ARG A 168 -2.24 -2.74 -18.02
C ARG A 168 -1.45 -2.39 -16.76
N GLU A 169 -0.61 -3.31 -16.31
CA GLU A 169 0.20 -3.16 -15.09
C GLU A 169 1.00 -1.85 -15.06
N LYS A 170 1.61 -1.45 -16.18
CA LYS A 170 2.41 -0.21 -16.27
C LYS A 170 1.58 1.07 -16.23
N ASP A 171 0.29 0.95 -16.52
CA ASP A 171 -0.60 2.10 -16.52
C ASP A 171 -1.13 2.37 -15.10
N ASP A 172 -1.02 1.41 -14.18
CA ASP A 172 -1.43 1.53 -12.79
C ASP A 172 -0.51 2.45 -11.97
N GLU A 173 -1.11 3.32 -11.17
CA GLU A 173 -0.42 4.32 -10.36
C GLU A 173 0.42 3.71 -9.24
N TYR A 174 -0.06 2.66 -8.58
CA TYR A 174 0.66 2.01 -7.48
C TYR A 174 1.87 1.26 -8.01
N VAL A 175 1.70 0.53 -9.11
CA VAL A 175 2.82 -0.18 -9.74
C VAL A 175 3.87 0.81 -10.24
N ARG A 176 3.45 1.87 -10.96
CA ARG A 176 4.35 2.93 -11.43
C ARG A 176 5.13 3.55 -10.27
N SER A 177 4.45 3.87 -9.17
CA SER A 177 5.10 4.45 -7.99
C SER A 177 6.09 3.47 -7.36
N LEU A 178 5.71 2.20 -7.19
CA LEU A 178 6.60 1.20 -6.60
C LEU A 178 7.82 0.94 -7.48
N ASP A 179 7.69 0.93 -8.80
CA ASP A 179 8.80 0.60 -9.70
C ASP A 179 9.67 1.80 -10.09
N GLU A 180 9.09 2.95 -10.35
CA GLU A 180 9.80 4.12 -10.89
C GLU A 180 10.25 5.05 -9.77
N TRP A 181 9.34 5.41 -8.84
CA TRP A 181 9.67 6.37 -7.79
C TRP A 181 10.69 5.82 -6.80
N THR A 182 10.62 4.53 -6.44
CA THR A 182 11.61 3.93 -5.53
C THR A 182 13.03 3.95 -6.11
N LYS A 183 13.17 3.63 -7.41
CA LYS A 183 14.46 3.69 -8.13
C LYS A 183 14.96 5.12 -8.26
N LEU A 184 14.06 6.06 -8.58
CA LEU A 184 14.42 7.48 -8.69
C LEU A 184 14.87 8.04 -7.33
N SER A 185 14.16 7.71 -6.25
CA SER A 185 14.47 8.13 -4.89
C SER A 185 15.87 7.64 -4.46
N GLU A 186 16.21 6.39 -4.78
CA GLU A 186 17.55 5.83 -4.53
C GLU A 186 18.65 6.65 -5.21
N LEU A 187 18.44 7.10 -6.45
CA LEU A 187 19.40 7.93 -7.18
C LEU A 187 19.48 9.36 -6.63
N ILE A 188 18.36 9.96 -6.24
CA ILE A 188 18.34 11.33 -5.68
C ILE A 188 19.08 11.39 -4.34
N HIS A 189 18.92 10.36 -3.51
CA HIS A 189 19.54 10.28 -2.20
C HIS A 189 20.88 9.55 -2.19
N TYR A 190 21.41 9.20 -3.37
CA TYR A 190 22.74 8.64 -3.50
C TYR A 190 23.79 9.67 -3.10
N VAL A 191 24.54 9.39 -2.03
CA VAL A 191 25.72 10.15 -1.64
C VAL A 191 26.94 9.40 -2.18
N PRO A 192 27.69 9.95 -3.15
CA PRO A 192 28.94 9.36 -3.60
C PRO A 192 29.87 9.19 -2.40
N GLY A 193 30.48 8.01 -2.25
CA GLY A 193 31.52 7.83 -1.25
C GLY A 193 32.70 8.74 -1.61
N ASP A 194 33.15 9.57 -0.67
CA ASP A 194 34.43 10.26 -0.77
C ASP A 194 35.53 9.17 -0.75
N GLU A 195 36.07 8.86 -1.92
CA GLU A 195 37.30 8.06 -2.09
C GLU A 195 38.53 8.97 -2.14
#